data_AF-A0A849SA73-F1
#
_entry.id   AF-A0A849SA73-F1
#
_cell.length_a   1.000
_cell.length_b   1.000
_cell.length_c   1.000
_cell.angle_alpha   90.00
_cell.angle_beta   90.00
_cell.angle_gamma   90.00
#
_symmetry.space_group_name_H-M   'P 1'
#
loop_
_entity.id
_entity.type
_entity.pdbx_description
1 polymer ?
#
loop_
_entity_poly.entity_id
_entity_poly.type
_entity_poly.pdbx_seq_one_letter_code
_entity_poly.pdbx_strand_id
1 'polypeptide(L)' 'MPTKYLNPYTDFGFKKLFGEEASKELLIDFLNQLLPDYHQVLELSFKNPEKIPNTAKERKAIFDIYCQNAQGERFIVEM' A
#
# COMPACT_ATOMS: atom_id res chain seq x y z
N MET A 1 -22.53 16.33 6.24
CA MET A 1 -22.29 15.01 6.86
C MET A 1 -21.17 14.36 6.04
N PRO A 2 -19.90 14.38 6.46
CA PRO A 2 -18.87 13.74 5.63
C PRO A 2 -19.08 12.22 5.66
N THR A 3 -18.93 11.61 4.50
CA THR A 3 -19.22 10.22 4.14
C THR A 3 -18.79 9.21 5.21
N LYS A 4 -19.77 8.47 5.72
CA LYS A 4 -19.68 7.68 6.97
C LYS A 4 -18.90 6.37 6.85
N TYR A 5 -18.50 5.97 5.64
CA TYR A 5 -17.80 4.71 5.41
C TYR A 5 -16.84 4.84 4.23
N LEU A 6 -15.69 4.18 4.36
CA LEU A 6 -14.68 4.07 3.32
C LEU A 6 -14.67 2.62 2.84
N ASN A 7 -14.71 2.42 1.52
CA ASN A 7 -14.64 1.09 0.94
C ASN A 7 -13.17 0.74 0.62
N PRO A 8 -12.51 -0.16 1.38
CA PRO A 8 -11.10 -0.52 1.16
C PRO A 8 -10.87 -1.24 -0.18
N TYR A 9 -11.93 -1.81 -0.79
CA TYR A 9 -11.85 -2.44 -2.11
C TYR A 9 -11.82 -1.43 -3.27
N THR A 10 -11.90 -0.14 -2.99
CA THR A 10 -11.69 0.91 -3.98
C THR A 10 -10.28 1.45 -3.88
N ASP A 11 -9.68 1.81 -5.02
CA ASP A 11 -8.37 2.49 -5.08
C ASP A 11 -8.31 3.68 -4.10
N PHE A 12 -9.34 4.52 -4.09
CA PHE A 12 -9.43 5.65 -3.16
C PHE A 12 -9.43 5.21 -1.70
N GLY A 13 -10.22 4.19 -1.35
CA GLY A 13 -10.29 3.70 0.02
C GLY A 13 -9.00 3.04 0.48
N PHE A 14 -8.37 2.25 -0.39
CA PHE A 14 -7.07 1.64 -0.11
C PHE A 14 -5.99 2.73 0.09
N LYS A 15 -5.89 3.70 -0.82
CA LYS A 15 -4.98 4.87 -0.67
C LYS A 15 -5.22 5.62 0.63
N LYS A 16 -6.49 5.84 0.97
CA LYS A 16 -6.84 6.61 2.15
C LYS A 16 -6.56 5.85 3.46
N LEU A 17 -6.53 4.52 3.42
CA LEU A 17 -6.20 3.69 4.58
C LEU A 17 -4.72 3.37 4.72
N PHE A 18 -4.01 3.19 3.60
CA PHE A 18 -2.65 2.62 3.58
C PHE A 18 -1.63 3.48 2.82
N GLY A 19 -2.06 4.53 2.11
CA GLY A 19 -1.20 5.38 1.29
C GLY A 19 -0.68 6.63 2.00
N GLU A 20 -0.94 6.78 3.30
CA GLU A 20 -0.44 7.89 4.12
C GLU A 20 0.73 7.41 5.00
N GLU A 21 1.71 8.28 5.29
CA GLU A 21 2.86 7.94 6.15
C GLU A 21 2.43 7.41 7.53
N ALA A 22 1.38 8.00 8.11
CA ALA A 22 0.82 7.57 9.40
C ALA A 22 0.20 6.16 9.36
N SER A 23 -0.06 5.61 8.17
CA SER A 23 -0.64 4.28 7.99
C SER A 23 0.39 3.20 7.64
N LYS A 24 1.68 3.52 7.60
CA LYS A 24 2.74 2.56 7.26
C LYS A 24 2.77 1.34 8.17
N GLU A 25 2.67 1.53 9.48
CA GLU A 25 2.66 0.41 10.44
C GLU A 25 1.48 -0.53 10.18
N LEU A 26 0.30 0.02 9.90
CA LEU A 26 -0.89 -0.75 9.57
C LEU A 26 -0.71 -1.53 8.25
N LEU A 27 -0.06 -0.93 7.26
CA LEU A 27 0.24 -1.61 6.00
C LEU A 27 1.26 -2.73 6.19
N ILE A 28 2.30 -2.52 7.02
CA ILE A 28 3.28 -3.56 7.37
C ILE A 28 2.57 -4.76 8.01
N ASP A 29 1.75 -4.51 9.04
CA ASP A 29 0.99 -5.57 9.72
C ASP A 29 0.09 -6.32 8.74
N PHE A 30 -0.64 -5.61 7.88
CA PHE A 30 -1.51 -6.20 6.88
C PHE A 30 -0.73 -7.09 5.90
N LEU A 31 0.39 -6.60 5.35
CA LEU A 31 1.22 -7.36 4.43
C LEU A 31 1.82 -8.60 5.12
N ASN A 32 2.26 -8.48 6.37
CA ASN A 32 2.83 -9.59 7.14
C ASN A 32 1.83 -10.71 7.45
N GLN A 33 0.53 -10.40 7.49
CA GLN A 33 -0.51 -11.44 7.57
C GLN A 33 -0.73 -12.20 6.25
N LEU A 34 -0.36 -11.62 5.12
CA LEU A 34 -0.56 -12.20 3.78
C LEU A 34 0.71 -12.86 3.23
N LEU A 35 1.87 -12.29 3.56
CA LEU A 35 3.17 -12.73 3.07
C LEU A 35 3.68 -13.92 3.88
N PRO A 36 4.46 -14.82 3.26
CA PRO A 36 5.08 -15.93 3.97
C PRO A 36 6.21 -15.43 4.89
N ASP A 37 6.65 -16.30 5.82
CA ASP A 37 7.64 -15.97 6.86
C ASP A 37 8.98 -15.41 6.33
N TYR A 38 9.39 -15.78 5.12
CA TYR A 38 10.63 -15.30 4.50
C TYR A 38 10.51 -13.93 3.83
N HIS A 39 9.29 -13.41 3.66
CA HIS A 39 9.01 -12.07 3.10
C HIS A 39 8.35 -11.15 4.13
N GLN A 40 8.61 -11.35 5.42
CA GLN A 40 8.10 -10.45 6.45
C GLN A 40 8.74 -9.06 6.32
N VAL A 41 7.89 -8.07 6.12
CA VAL A 41 8.23 -6.66 5.92
C VAL A 41 8.65 -6.05 7.25
N LEU A 42 9.84 -5.46 7.28
CA LEU A 42 10.33 -4.63 8.38
C LEU A 42 10.18 -3.14 8.07
N GLU A 43 10.46 -2.76 6.83
CA GLU A 43 10.36 -1.39 6.35
C GLU A 43 9.71 -1.38 4.97
N LEU A 44 8.90 -0.36 4.70
CA LEU A 44 8.35 -0.12 3.37
C LEU A 44 8.40 1.33 2.95
N SER A 45 8.44 1.54 1.64
CA SER A 45 8.34 2.86 1.02
C SER A 45 7.45 2.80 -0.22
N PHE A 46 6.70 3.88 -0.44
CA PHE A 46 5.84 4.01 -1.61
C PHE A 46 6.68 4.49 -2.79
N LYS A 47 6.63 3.78 -3.92
CA LYS A 47 7.11 4.33 -5.18
C LYS A 47 6.16 5.43 -5.59
N ASN A 48 6.57 6.68 -5.44
CA ASN A 48 5.73 7.83 -5.75
C ASN A 48 5.32 7.79 -7.24
N PRO A 49 4.04 7.51 -7.60
CA PRO A 49 3.59 7.76 -8.94
C PRO A 49 3.16 9.23 -8.93
N GLU A 50 3.95 10.12 -9.53
CA GLU A 50 3.67 11.55 -9.68
C GLU A 50 2.32 11.89 -10.37
N LYS A 51 1.42 10.93 -10.58
CA LYS A 51 0.11 11.16 -11.17
C LYS A 51 -0.92 10.34 -10.43
N ILE A 52 -1.55 10.95 -9.44
CA ILE A 52 -2.96 10.64 -9.13
C ILE A 52 -3.71 10.93 -10.43
N PRO A 53 -4.22 9.91 -11.15
CA PRO A 53 -4.91 10.16 -12.40
C PRO A 53 -6.23 10.87 -12.05
N ASN A 54 -6.45 12.06 -12.60
CA ASN A 54 -7.67 12.85 -12.36
C ASN A 54 -8.94 12.19 -12.96
N THR A 55 -8.82 11.03 -13.60
CA THR A 55 -9.86 10.43 -14.44
C THR A 55 -10.21 9.00 -14.04
N ALA A 56 -11.52 8.72 -13.91
CA ALA A 56 -12.04 7.41 -13.48
C ALA A 56 -11.66 6.23 -14.40
N LYS A 57 -11.18 6.48 -15.63
CA LYS A 57 -10.73 5.47 -16.60
C LYS A 57 -9.28 5.00 -16.42
N GLU A 58 -8.46 5.71 -15.64
CA GLU A 58 -7.04 5.38 -15.42
C GLU A 58 -6.81 4.62 -14.10
N ARG A 59 -7.89 4.11 -13.48
CA ARG A 59 -7.89 3.36 -12.19
C ARG A 59 -7.31 1.94 -12.29
N LYS A 60 -6.18 1.77 -12.95
CA LYS A 60 -5.26 0.65 -12.68
C LYS A 60 -4.02 1.26 -12.02
N ALA A 61 -4.19 1.78 -10.82
CA ALA A 61 -3.02 2.12 -10.01
C ALA A 61 -2.53 0.79 -9.44
N ILE A 62 -1.53 0.21 -10.10
CA ILE A 62 -0.68 -0.78 -9.46
C ILE A 62 0.22 0.02 -8.52
N PHE A 63 0.18 -0.28 -7.24
CA PHE A 63 1.11 0.31 -6.28
C PHE A 63 2.30 -0.61 -6.13
N ASP A 64 3.45 -0.12 -6.58
CA ASP A 64 4.71 -0.73 -6.23
C ASP A 64 5.06 -0.30 -4.81
N ILE A 65 4.90 -1.21 -3.85
CA ILE A 65 5.36 -1.03 -2.47
C ILE A 65 6.74 -1.67 -2.38
N TYR A 66 7.77 -0.84 -2.19
CA TYR A 66 9.11 -1.34 -1.93
C TYR A 66 9.21 -1.79 -0.50
N CYS A 67 9.52 -3.06 -0.29
CA CYS A 67 9.63 -3.68 1.02
C CYS A 67 11.08 -4.11 1.27
N GLN A 68 11.49 -4.07 2.53
CA GLN A 68 12.73 -4.65 3.01
C GLN A 68 12.45 -5.54 4.22
N ASN A 69 12.98 -6.75 4.23
CA ASN A 69 12.89 -7.66 5.38
C ASN A 69 14.05 -7.47 6.36
N ALA A 70 14.00 -8.20 7.48
CA ALA A 70 15.03 -8.15 8.52
C ALA A 70 16.41 -8.62 8.06
N GLN A 71 16.49 -9.41 6.99
CA GLN A 71 17.72 -9.91 6.37
C GLN A 71 18.33 -8.89 5.40
N GLY A 72 17.64 -7.77 5.14
CA GLY A 72 18.07 -6.74 4.18
C GLY A 72 17.69 -7.05 2.73
N GLU A 73 16.93 -8.12 2.48
CA GLU A 73 16.43 -8.45 1.16
C GLU A 73 15.33 -7.46 0.76
N ARG A 74 15.38 -7.01 -0.48
CA ARG A 74 14.44 -6.02 -1.03
C ARG A 74 13.56 -6.67 -2.08
N PHE A 75 12.28 -6.41 -1.98
CA PHE A 75 11.28 -6.92 -2.91
C PHE A 75 10.18 -5.90 -3.14
N ILE A 76 9.41 -6.09 -4.20
CA ILE A 76 8.28 -5.23 -4.55
C ILE A 76 7.01 -6.05 -4.34
N VAL A 77 6.05 -5.46 -3.61
CA VAL A 77 4.68 -5.95 -3.58
C VAL A 77 3.87 -5.08 -4.53
N GLU A 78 3.26 -5.71 -5.55
CA GLU A 78 2.33 -5.07 -6.48
C GLU A 78 0.89 -5.30 -6.01
N MET A 79 0.13 -4.21 -5.82
CA MET A 79 -1.28 -4.23 -5.41
C MET A 79 -2.18 -3.45 -6.36
#